data_AF-A0AAN6QDF9-F1
#
_entry.id   AF-A0AAN6QDF9-F1
#
_cell.length_a   1.000
_cell.length_b   1.000
_cell.length_c   1.000
_cell.angle_alpha   90.00
_cell.angle_beta   90.00
_cell.angle_gamma   90.00
#
_symmetry.space_group_name_H-M   'P 1'
#
loop_
_entity.id
_entity.type
_entity.pdbx_description
1 polymer ?
#
loop_
_entity_poly.entity_id
_entity_poly.type
_entity_poly.pdbx_seq_one_letter_code
_entity_poly.pdbx_strand_id
1 'polypeptide(L)'
;MCQPPSDQAVRDMLGPVLAADTAIKQVRPVQSLRPQRIYKVDLSDGRTLHLVLPPVSIWRPLRFEQGMVSSEAAAVRWISETLTRDTPAMTTITATATSRIRPANINLSLPTLLYHGQGSNNLLGSSYAVYLPPTPSPSPSQPKTELKEPTPLALLPGPPLSPQERHAVDKQTGALFRRLAKLTSPSGRFGPLAAVVPPPTPNTTTSDPTTTTTTLTTGGGPGTGMGVIGGLSMSMSTMAGTGGAGSWSVAFHSLLEGILRDGEDMAVVLGYSAIRRQFRRLGYLLDEVSVARLVVVDGADEGNVLVRGEVKDKHEDYEDEDGQEEGKGKWMASAGPATGEGEAKGEGKEGQTSTNAKEPEKRHSTRRLRVTGLADWSSCVFGDPLLATVFSDPQQQQPPSAGFLEGFNNGTKKIVQQGLYLDPAASTAKDPQLLPLDGDIIEDVDTAWIRLLLYQVYHAVVHIVREFYQPRPDSRDRELEARRKLNEVLARLAEVHDDAKKKHPRPSGEMSPAKRIKADAEEG
;
A
#
# COMPACT_ATOMS: atom_id res chain seq x y z
N MET A 1 -23.37 18.90 10.95
CA MET A 1 -22.49 19.42 9.88
C MET A 1 -21.51 20.39 10.52
N CYS A 2 -20.20 20.20 10.34
CA CYS A 2 -19.22 21.14 10.89
C CYS A 2 -19.15 22.39 10.03
N GLN A 3 -19.12 23.55 10.66
CA GLN A 3 -18.96 24.81 9.95
C GLN A 3 -17.59 24.84 9.26
N PRO A 4 -17.50 25.39 8.03
CA PRO A 4 -16.22 25.63 7.39
C PRO A 4 -15.36 26.57 8.26
N PRO A 5 -14.03 26.51 8.17
CA PRO A 5 -13.17 27.50 8.81
C PRO A 5 -13.56 28.90 8.32
N SER A 6 -13.55 29.89 9.22
CA SER A 6 -13.79 31.28 8.84
C SER A 6 -12.73 31.76 7.85
N ASP A 7 -13.11 32.66 6.92
CA ASP A 7 -12.17 33.22 5.95
C ASP A 7 -10.92 33.83 6.60
N GLN A 8 -11.05 34.46 7.77
CA GLN A 8 -9.90 35.00 8.50
C GLN A 8 -8.94 33.89 8.94
N ALA A 9 -9.44 32.81 9.55
CA ALA A 9 -8.62 31.67 9.92
C ALA A 9 -7.93 31.02 8.70
N VAL A 10 -8.61 30.95 7.55
CA VAL A 10 -8.01 30.46 6.31
C VAL A 10 -6.88 31.41 5.85
N ARG A 11 -7.08 32.72 5.90
CA ARG A 11 -6.03 33.71 5.60
C ARG A 11 -4.82 33.55 6.51
N ASP A 12 -5.04 33.41 7.82
CA ASP A 12 -3.96 33.24 8.79
C ASP A 12 -3.15 31.96 8.50
N MET A 13 -3.82 30.85 8.19
CA MET A 13 -3.16 29.58 7.86
C MET A 13 -2.38 29.64 6.54
N LEU A 14 -2.91 30.35 5.53
CA LEU A 14 -2.30 30.48 4.22
C LEU A 14 -1.26 31.60 4.13
N GLY A 15 -1.19 32.50 5.12
CA GLY A 15 -0.27 33.63 5.16
C GLY A 15 1.19 33.31 4.80
N PRO A 16 1.79 32.20 5.29
CA PRO A 16 3.15 31.80 4.93
C PRO A 16 3.37 31.47 3.44
N VAL A 17 2.30 31.25 2.67
CA VAL A 17 2.32 30.77 1.27
C VAL A 17 1.78 31.81 0.29
N LEU A 18 0.93 32.74 0.75
CA LEU A 18 0.31 33.76 -0.09
C LEU A 18 1.20 34.99 -0.22
N ALA A 19 1.24 35.57 -1.42
CA ALA A 19 1.78 36.91 -1.61
C ALA A 19 0.80 37.95 -1.03
N ALA A 20 1.32 39.11 -0.62
CA ALA A 20 0.55 40.14 0.09
C ALA A 20 -0.67 40.68 -0.68
N ASP A 21 -0.64 40.59 -2.01
CA ASP A 21 -1.68 41.03 -2.95
C ASP A 21 -2.67 39.91 -3.34
N THR A 22 -2.42 38.67 -2.94
CA THR A 22 -3.25 37.53 -3.31
C THR A 22 -4.46 37.41 -2.37
N ALA A 23 -5.65 37.60 -2.91
CA ALA A 23 -6.90 37.47 -2.18
C ALA A 23 -7.50 36.06 -2.31
N ILE A 24 -8.17 35.60 -1.25
CA ILE A 24 -8.99 34.38 -1.29
C ILE A 24 -10.31 34.73 -1.98
N LYS A 25 -10.60 34.08 -3.12
CA LYS A 25 -11.88 34.22 -3.83
C LYS A 25 -12.94 33.32 -3.21
N GLN A 26 -12.57 32.07 -2.90
CA GLN A 26 -13.54 31.09 -2.44
C GLN A 26 -12.91 29.95 -1.66
N VAL A 27 -13.65 29.43 -0.68
CA VAL A 27 -13.32 28.21 0.06
C VAL A 27 -14.48 27.23 -0.07
N ARG A 28 -14.21 25.99 -0.51
CA ARG A 28 -15.22 24.94 -0.66
C ARG A 28 -14.73 23.63 -0.05
N PRO A 29 -15.56 22.87 0.68
CA PRO A 29 -15.20 21.53 1.12
C PRO A 29 -15.06 20.58 -0.08
N VAL A 30 -14.09 19.68 -0.02
CA VAL A 30 -13.90 18.60 -0.99
C VAL A 30 -14.49 17.32 -0.42
N GLN A 31 -15.26 16.60 -1.22
CA GLN A 31 -15.75 15.28 -0.83
C GLN A 31 -14.56 14.33 -0.69
N SER A 32 -14.39 13.77 0.49
CA SER A 32 -13.28 12.89 0.83
C SER A 32 -13.81 11.69 1.61
N LEU A 33 -13.28 10.50 1.32
CA LEU A 33 -13.48 9.31 2.13
C LEU A 33 -12.52 9.26 3.34
N ARG A 34 -11.56 10.18 3.37
CA ARG A 34 -10.58 10.32 4.44
C ARG A 34 -11.19 11.08 5.63
N PRO A 35 -10.75 10.79 6.86
CA PRO A 35 -11.26 11.48 8.04
C PRO A 35 -10.80 12.94 8.14
N GLN A 36 -9.68 13.30 7.49
CA GLN A 36 -9.20 14.68 7.42
C GLN A 36 -10.19 15.55 6.62
N ARG A 37 -10.33 16.82 7.01
CA ARG A 37 -11.17 17.78 6.30
C ARG A 37 -10.36 18.49 5.24
N ILE A 38 -10.77 18.34 3.98
CA ILE A 38 -10.08 18.92 2.84
C ILE A 38 -10.92 20.08 2.28
N TYR A 39 -10.29 21.24 2.11
CA TYR A 39 -10.91 22.43 1.54
C TYR A 39 -10.14 22.87 0.29
N LYS A 40 -10.86 23.11 -0.80
CA LYS A 40 -10.37 23.76 -2.01
C LYS A 40 -10.43 25.27 -1.81
N VAL A 41 -9.30 25.95 -1.97
CA VAL A 41 -9.18 27.40 -1.82
C VAL A 41 -8.78 28.01 -3.16
N ASP A 42 -9.71 28.75 -3.77
CA ASP A 42 -9.49 29.45 -5.04
C ASP A 42 -8.94 30.86 -4.76
N LEU A 43 -7.83 31.20 -5.41
CA LEU A 43 -7.11 32.45 -5.18
C LEU A 43 -7.30 33.47 -6.33
N SER A 44 -6.98 34.74 -6.06
CA SER A 44 -7.13 35.82 -7.03
C SER A 44 -6.22 35.67 -8.24
N ASP A 45 -5.02 35.11 -8.03
CA ASP A 45 -3.99 34.83 -9.03
C ASP A 45 -4.30 33.63 -9.95
N GLY A 46 -5.45 32.97 -9.75
CA GLY A 46 -5.90 31.84 -10.54
C GLY A 46 -5.38 30.47 -10.06
N ARG A 47 -4.56 30.43 -9.00
CA ARG A 47 -4.18 29.16 -8.36
C ARG A 47 -5.33 28.63 -7.51
N THR A 48 -5.35 27.30 -7.36
CA THR A 48 -6.19 26.61 -6.40
C THR A 48 -5.30 25.80 -5.46
N LEU A 49 -5.47 25.99 -4.16
CA LEU A 49 -4.77 25.23 -3.11
C LEU A 49 -5.71 24.26 -2.41
N HIS A 50 -5.16 23.18 -1.87
CA HIS A 50 -5.84 22.28 -0.95
C HIS A 50 -5.37 22.54 0.48
N LEU A 51 -6.27 23.00 1.33
CA LEU A 51 -6.07 23.12 2.77
C LEU A 51 -6.58 21.85 3.46
N VAL A 52 -5.68 21.13 4.13
CA VAL A 52 -5.99 19.91 4.87
C VAL A 52 -5.95 20.20 6.36
N LEU A 53 -7.08 19.94 7.02
CA LEU A 53 -7.27 20.10 8.45
C LEU A 53 -7.51 18.74 9.11
N PRO A 54 -7.26 18.59 10.42
CA PRO A 54 -7.57 17.37 11.13
C PRO A 54 -9.07 17.05 11.09
N PRO A 55 -9.43 15.79 11.42
CA PRO A 55 -10.81 15.39 11.62
C PRO A 55 -11.54 16.31 12.61
N VAL A 56 -12.87 16.22 12.57
CA VAL A 56 -13.74 16.94 13.52
C VAL A 56 -13.53 16.40 14.93
N SER A 57 -13.72 17.21 15.98
CA SER A 57 -13.44 16.80 17.37
C SER A 57 -14.25 15.60 17.87
N ILE A 58 -15.40 15.31 17.25
CA ILE A 58 -16.20 14.12 17.55
C ILE A 58 -15.53 12.83 17.05
N TRP A 59 -14.62 12.95 16.07
CA TRP A 59 -13.81 11.84 15.58
C TRP A 59 -12.77 11.52 16.65
N ARG A 60 -12.82 10.31 17.19
CA ARG A 60 -11.83 9.85 18.16
C ARG A 60 -10.74 9.07 17.39
N PRO A 61 -9.59 9.69 17.06
CA PRO A 61 -8.52 8.97 16.39
C PRO A 61 -7.90 7.94 17.34
N LEU A 62 -7.49 6.81 16.77
CA LEU A 62 -6.61 5.86 17.46
C LEU A 62 -5.25 6.53 17.76
N ARG A 63 -4.47 5.99 18.70
CA ARG A 63 -3.16 6.58 19.07
C ARG A 63 -2.24 6.81 17.87
N PHE A 64 -2.24 5.90 16.90
CA PHE A 64 -1.42 6.05 15.70
C PHE A 64 -2.00 7.03 14.68
N GLU A 65 -3.29 7.38 14.79
CA GLU A 65 -4.00 8.34 13.93
C GLU A 65 -3.92 9.78 14.48
N GLN A 66 -3.50 10.02 15.72
CA GLN A 66 -3.50 11.37 16.32
C GLN A 66 -2.66 12.41 15.54
N GLY A 67 -1.69 11.96 14.73
CA GLY A 67 -0.80 12.81 13.94
C GLY A 67 -1.05 12.85 12.43
N MET A 68 -2.23 12.46 11.91
CA MET A 68 -2.40 12.16 10.47
C MET A 68 -1.88 13.26 9.52
N VAL A 69 -2.17 14.54 9.82
CA VAL A 69 -1.79 15.66 8.96
C VAL A 69 -0.27 15.83 8.92
N SER A 70 0.39 15.77 10.08
CA SER A 70 1.85 15.83 10.18
C SER A 70 2.51 14.62 9.52
N SER A 71 1.94 13.42 9.70
CA SER A 71 2.44 12.20 9.08
C SER A 71 2.38 12.25 7.56
N GLU A 72 1.25 12.72 7.01
CA GLU A 72 1.09 12.91 5.57
C GLU A 72 2.07 13.96 5.02
N ALA A 73 2.18 15.11 5.68
CA ALA A 73 3.10 16.17 5.26
C ALA A 73 4.56 15.67 5.25
N ALA A 74 4.97 14.94 6.29
CA ALA A 74 6.30 14.34 6.35
C ALA A 74 6.52 13.32 5.22
N ALA A 75 5.54 12.47 4.96
CA ALA A 75 5.62 11.45 3.90
C ALA A 75 5.70 12.08 2.51
N VAL A 76 4.77 12.99 2.17
CA VAL A 76 4.74 13.67 0.87
C VAL A 76 6.04 14.41 0.62
N ARG A 77 6.53 15.17 1.61
CA ARG A 77 7.81 15.89 1.52
C ARG A 77 8.96 14.92 1.26
N TRP A 78 9.12 13.91 2.11
CA TRP A 78 10.25 12.99 2.03
C TRP A 78 10.25 12.19 0.72
N ILE A 79 9.09 11.70 0.27
CA ILE A 79 9.00 10.96 -0.99
C ILE A 79 9.33 11.90 -2.15
N SER A 80 8.79 13.12 -2.18
CA SER A 80 9.10 14.11 -3.23
C SER A 80 10.60 14.44 -3.30
N GLU A 81 11.24 14.70 -2.15
CA GLU A 81 12.68 14.94 -2.06
C GLU A 81 13.51 13.73 -2.52
N THR A 82 13.06 12.51 -2.17
CA THR A 82 13.77 11.27 -2.56
C THR A 82 13.68 11.06 -4.07
N LEU A 83 12.50 11.25 -4.67
CA LEU A 83 12.30 11.09 -6.11
C LEU A 83 13.04 12.16 -6.95
N THR A 84 13.17 13.38 -6.44
CA THR A 84 13.89 14.47 -7.13
C THR A 84 15.41 14.34 -7.03
N ARG A 85 15.94 13.83 -5.92
CA ARG A 85 17.39 13.56 -5.77
C ARG A 85 17.91 12.52 -6.76
N ASP A 86 17.07 11.58 -7.16
CA ASP A 86 17.45 10.49 -8.05
C ASP A 86 17.27 10.82 -9.55
N THR A 87 16.71 11.99 -9.91
CA THR A 87 16.73 12.51 -11.29
C THR A 87 18.08 13.18 -11.60
N PRO A 88 18.85 12.71 -12.60
CA PRO A 88 20.18 13.24 -12.85
C PRO A 88 20.11 14.67 -13.42
N ALA A 89 20.60 15.64 -12.65
CA ALA A 89 21.17 16.84 -13.25
C ALA A 89 22.42 16.42 -14.04
N MET A 90 22.46 16.81 -15.30
CA MET A 90 23.55 16.54 -16.23
C MET A 90 24.85 17.17 -15.72
N THR A 91 25.69 16.44 -14.98
CA THR A 91 27.09 16.83 -14.74
C THR A 91 28.00 15.62 -14.42
N THR A 92 29.22 15.76 -14.90
CA THR A 92 30.33 14.83 -15.16
C THR A 92 30.74 13.81 -14.09
N ILE A 93 30.97 12.59 -14.60
CA ILE A 93 31.79 11.45 -14.13
C ILE A 93 32.80 11.75 -13.01
N THR A 94 32.69 11.05 -11.87
CA THR A 94 33.77 10.15 -11.34
C THR A 94 33.17 9.14 -10.35
N ALA A 95 33.56 7.88 -10.47
CA ALA A 95 32.95 6.74 -9.79
C ALA A 95 33.60 6.40 -8.45
N THR A 96 32.78 6.06 -7.44
CA THR A 96 33.08 5.01 -6.45
C THR A 96 31.79 4.28 -6.10
N ALA A 97 31.80 2.96 -6.25
CA ALA A 97 30.64 2.09 -6.20
C ALA A 97 30.24 1.72 -4.76
N THR A 98 29.00 2.07 -4.41
CA THR A 98 28.12 1.28 -3.52
C THR A 98 26.77 1.23 -4.22
N SER A 99 26.19 0.04 -4.35
CA SER A 99 25.02 -0.21 -5.20
C SER A 99 23.76 0.49 -4.68
N ARG A 100 23.59 1.78 -5.00
CA ARG A 100 22.28 2.43 -5.01
C ARG A 100 21.55 1.97 -6.26
N ILE A 101 20.59 1.08 -6.08
CA ILE A 101 19.63 0.72 -7.12
C ILE A 101 18.89 2.00 -7.49
N ARG A 102 19.04 2.44 -8.75
CA ARG A 102 18.35 3.61 -9.31
C ARG A 102 16.83 3.39 -9.24
N PRO A 103 16.02 4.28 -8.63
CA PRO A 103 14.59 4.19 -8.81
C PRO A 103 14.25 4.66 -10.24
N ALA A 104 13.77 3.73 -11.06
CA ALA A 104 13.16 4.06 -12.33
C ALA A 104 12.04 5.08 -12.09
N ASN A 105 12.09 6.23 -12.79
CA ASN A 105 11.11 7.33 -12.79
C ASN A 105 9.72 6.91 -12.28
N ILE A 106 9.46 7.15 -10.99
CA ILE A 106 8.17 6.85 -10.40
C ILE A 106 7.22 7.95 -10.85
N ASN A 107 6.47 7.69 -11.92
CA ASN A 107 5.37 8.56 -12.36
C ASN A 107 4.21 8.48 -11.34
N LEU A 108 4.43 9.03 -10.13
CA LEU A 108 3.51 9.07 -9.02
C LEU A 108 2.91 10.48 -8.91
N SER A 109 1.60 10.57 -8.95
CA SER A 109 0.86 11.81 -8.73
C SER A 109 0.84 12.15 -7.24
N LEU A 110 1.95 12.68 -6.71
CA LEU A 110 2.02 13.21 -5.36
C LEU A 110 1.49 14.67 -5.33
N PRO A 111 0.73 15.06 -4.30
CA PRO A 111 0.47 16.48 -4.06
C PRO A 111 1.80 17.19 -3.73
N THR A 112 1.92 18.47 -4.09
CA THR A 112 3.10 19.26 -3.71
C THR A 112 2.82 19.96 -2.39
N LEU A 113 3.54 19.60 -1.32
CA LEU A 113 3.43 20.26 -0.03
C LEU A 113 4.04 21.67 -0.13
N LEU A 114 3.23 22.70 0.09
CA LEU A 114 3.70 24.09 0.14
C LEU A 114 4.07 24.50 1.57
N TYR A 115 3.26 24.08 2.54
CA TYR A 115 3.48 24.45 3.94
C TYR A 115 2.81 23.45 4.89
N HIS A 116 3.44 23.24 6.04
CA HIS A 116 2.91 22.48 7.17
C HIS A 116 3.10 23.31 8.43
N GLY A 117 2.03 23.48 9.20
CA GLY A 117 2.03 24.35 10.38
C GLY A 117 1.15 23.84 11.50
N GLN A 118 1.11 24.58 12.60
CA GLN A 118 0.20 24.40 13.72
C GLN A 118 -0.71 25.62 13.83
N GLY A 119 -2.02 25.43 13.95
CA GLY A 119 -2.97 26.54 14.01
C GLY A 119 -2.93 27.26 15.36
N SER A 120 -2.98 28.60 15.35
CA SER A 120 -3.11 29.40 16.58
C SER A 120 -4.54 29.40 17.13
N ASN A 121 -4.67 29.44 18.47
CA ASN A 121 -5.83 29.64 19.37
C ASN A 121 -7.22 29.06 19.02
N ASN A 122 -7.72 29.14 17.79
CA ASN A 122 -9.07 28.67 17.41
C ASN A 122 -9.13 27.19 16.96
N LEU A 123 -7.98 26.58 16.68
CA LEU A 123 -7.86 25.15 16.30
C LEU A 123 -7.14 24.31 17.37
N LEU A 124 -7.04 24.79 18.62
CA LEU A 124 -6.38 24.08 19.74
C LEU A 124 -4.94 23.63 19.45
N GLY A 125 -4.16 24.39 18.68
CA GLY A 125 -2.80 23.97 18.33
C GLY A 125 -2.74 22.78 17.38
N SER A 126 -3.83 22.49 16.65
CA SER A 126 -3.86 21.36 15.72
C SER A 126 -3.07 21.64 14.45
N SER A 127 -2.46 20.59 13.92
CA SER A 127 -1.67 20.65 12.69
C SER A 127 -2.53 20.88 11.44
N TYR A 128 -2.03 21.67 10.50
CA TYR A 128 -2.61 21.83 9.17
C TYR A 128 -1.55 21.72 8.08
N ALA A 129 -1.96 21.38 6.86
CA ALA A 129 -1.08 21.32 5.70
C ALA A 129 -1.74 22.00 4.48
N VAL A 130 -0.90 22.63 3.66
CA VAL A 130 -1.29 23.34 2.45
C VAL A 130 -0.60 22.66 1.27
N TYR A 131 -1.39 22.18 0.32
CA TYR A 131 -0.90 21.49 -0.87
C TYR A 131 -1.29 22.24 -2.14
N LEU A 132 -0.40 22.19 -3.13
CA LEU A 132 -0.77 22.45 -4.52
C LEU A 132 -1.20 21.10 -5.13
N PRO A 133 -2.46 20.97 -5.62
CA PRO A 133 -2.90 19.77 -6.27
C PRO A 133 -2.12 19.55 -7.59
N PRO A 134 -1.95 18.30 -8.03
CA PRO A 134 -1.31 17.99 -9.31
C PRO A 134 -2.09 18.66 -10.46
N THR A 135 -1.48 19.64 -11.14
CA THR A 135 -2.14 20.36 -12.24
C THR A 135 -2.43 19.41 -13.40
N PRO A 136 -3.65 19.41 -13.97
CA PRO A 136 -3.86 18.83 -15.29
C PRO A 136 -3.07 19.67 -16.30
N SER A 137 -2.15 19.06 -17.04
CA SER A 137 -1.45 19.73 -18.15
C SER A 137 -2.49 20.38 -19.07
N PRO A 138 -2.45 21.71 -19.30
CA PRO A 138 -3.37 22.36 -20.21
C PRO A 138 -2.89 22.10 -21.64
N SER A 139 -3.24 20.94 -22.21
CA SER A 139 -3.23 20.80 -23.67
C SER A 139 -4.53 21.41 -24.22
N PRO A 140 -4.47 22.41 -25.10
CA PRO A 140 -5.65 23.14 -25.58
C PRO A 140 -6.56 22.32 -26.53
N SER A 141 -6.34 21.02 -26.73
CA SER A 141 -7.03 20.21 -27.75
C SER A 141 -7.84 19.01 -27.24
N GLN A 142 -8.00 18.78 -25.93
CA GLN A 142 -8.67 17.56 -25.44
C GLN A 142 -10.20 17.67 -25.17
N PRO A 143 -11.01 16.67 -25.57
CA PRO A 143 -12.46 16.66 -25.44
C PRO A 143 -12.97 16.58 -23.99
N LYS A 144 -14.20 17.09 -23.76
CA LYS A 144 -14.79 17.39 -22.44
C LYS A 144 -15.30 16.17 -21.63
N THR A 145 -15.08 14.94 -22.07
CA THR A 145 -15.69 13.72 -21.48
C THR A 145 -14.78 12.94 -20.53
N GLU A 146 -13.61 13.49 -20.18
CA GLU A 146 -12.53 12.80 -19.47
C GLU A 146 -12.60 12.96 -17.93
N LEU A 147 -12.19 11.93 -17.18
CA LEU A 147 -11.74 12.11 -15.79
C LEU A 147 -10.45 12.96 -15.81
N LYS A 148 -10.60 14.28 -15.80
CA LYS A 148 -9.45 15.22 -15.83
C LYS A 148 -8.62 15.15 -14.54
N GLU A 149 -9.26 14.83 -13.41
CA GLU A 149 -8.63 14.77 -12.09
C GLU A 149 -8.48 13.33 -11.61
N PRO A 150 -7.35 12.97 -10.95
CA PRO A 150 -7.21 11.69 -10.28
C PRO A 150 -8.37 11.46 -9.32
N THR A 151 -9.11 10.37 -9.48
CA THR A 151 -10.30 10.08 -8.68
C THR A 151 -10.09 8.79 -7.89
N PRO A 152 -10.48 8.71 -6.61
CA PRO A 152 -10.47 7.45 -5.86
C PRO A 152 -11.28 6.37 -6.57
N LEU A 153 -10.78 5.13 -6.58
CA LEU A 153 -11.43 4.01 -7.24
C LEU A 153 -12.87 3.79 -6.73
N ALA A 154 -13.08 3.95 -5.42
CA ALA A 154 -14.39 3.84 -4.78
C ALA A 154 -15.41 4.93 -5.20
N LEU A 155 -14.95 6.03 -5.80
CA LEU A 155 -15.77 7.15 -6.24
C LEU A 155 -15.89 7.23 -7.78
N LEU A 156 -15.47 6.18 -8.49
CA LEU A 156 -15.56 6.17 -9.95
C LEU A 156 -17.01 6.24 -10.45
N PRO A 157 -17.32 7.12 -11.42
CA PRO A 157 -18.64 7.19 -12.00
C PRO A 157 -18.89 6.05 -13.00
N GLY A 158 -20.05 5.40 -12.91
CA GLY A 158 -20.54 4.41 -13.88
C GLY A 158 -20.66 3.00 -13.32
N PRO A 159 -20.72 1.97 -14.19
CA PRO A 159 -20.85 0.59 -13.75
C PRO A 159 -19.60 0.12 -12.99
N PRO A 160 -19.75 -0.91 -12.13
CA PRO A 160 -18.61 -1.59 -11.51
C PRO A 160 -17.58 -2.04 -12.56
N LEU A 161 -16.31 -2.10 -12.15
CA LEU A 161 -15.24 -2.58 -13.02
C LEU A 161 -15.52 -4.00 -13.51
N SER A 162 -15.31 -4.23 -14.80
CA SER A 162 -15.25 -5.59 -15.32
C SER A 162 -14.08 -6.36 -14.68
N PRO A 163 -14.12 -7.71 -14.65
CA PRO A 163 -13.03 -8.51 -14.08
C PRO A 163 -11.66 -8.19 -14.69
N GLN A 164 -11.61 -7.89 -16.00
CA GLN A 164 -10.39 -7.52 -16.70
C GLN A 164 -9.86 -6.15 -16.28
N GLU A 165 -10.75 -5.15 -16.15
CA GLU A 165 -10.38 -3.82 -15.66
C GLU A 165 -9.89 -3.88 -14.22
N ARG A 166 -10.55 -4.66 -13.36
CA ARG A 166 -10.13 -4.88 -11.98
C ARG A 166 -8.75 -5.51 -11.90
N HIS A 167 -8.52 -6.59 -12.67
CA HIS A 167 -7.20 -7.23 -12.75
C HIS A 167 -6.11 -6.24 -13.19
N ALA A 168 -6.39 -5.41 -14.19
CA ALA A 168 -5.45 -4.41 -14.69
C ALA A 168 -5.15 -3.30 -13.68
N VAL A 169 -6.16 -2.83 -12.93
CA VAL A 169 -5.97 -1.85 -11.85
C VAL A 169 -5.16 -2.47 -10.72
N ASP A 170 -5.54 -3.66 -10.25
CA ASP A 170 -4.85 -4.36 -9.16
C ASP A 170 -3.38 -4.60 -9.51
N LYS A 171 -3.09 -5.01 -10.76
CA LYS A 171 -1.72 -5.16 -11.26
C LYS A 171 -0.92 -3.86 -11.21
N GLN A 172 -1.52 -2.74 -11.58
CA GLN A 172 -0.86 -1.43 -11.46
C GLN A 172 -0.65 -1.03 -9.99
N THR A 173 -1.60 -1.34 -9.11
CA THR A 173 -1.51 -1.11 -7.66
C THR A 173 -0.38 -1.95 -7.04
N GLY A 174 -0.29 -3.24 -7.37
CA GLY A 174 0.82 -4.09 -6.92
C GLY A 174 2.17 -3.57 -7.38
N ALA A 175 2.29 -3.14 -8.64
CA ALA A 175 3.50 -2.53 -9.16
C ALA A 175 3.84 -1.18 -8.50
N LEU A 176 2.85 -0.41 -8.07
CA LEU A 176 3.04 0.80 -7.25
C LEU A 176 3.61 0.43 -5.87
N PHE A 177 3.01 -0.53 -5.17
CA PHE A 177 3.47 -0.97 -3.85
C PHE A 177 4.89 -1.51 -3.88
N ARG A 178 5.24 -2.30 -4.91
CA ARG A 178 6.62 -2.75 -5.12
C ARG A 178 7.58 -1.58 -5.26
N ARG A 179 7.22 -0.56 -6.06
CA ARG A 179 8.05 0.64 -6.26
C ARG A 179 8.23 1.42 -4.97
N LEU A 180 7.18 1.59 -4.16
CA LEU A 180 7.26 2.22 -2.85
C LEU A 180 8.17 1.42 -1.92
N ALA A 181 8.05 0.09 -1.87
CA ALA A 181 8.91 -0.78 -1.06
C ALA A 181 10.40 -0.74 -1.43
N LYS A 182 10.78 -0.20 -2.61
CA LYS A 182 12.19 0.04 -2.95
C LYS A 182 12.77 1.27 -2.24
N LEU A 183 11.93 2.18 -1.76
CA LEU A 183 12.35 3.31 -0.94
C LEU A 183 12.64 2.80 0.47
N THR A 184 13.82 3.11 1.01
CA THR A 184 14.27 2.62 2.31
C THR A 184 14.54 3.76 3.28
N SER A 185 14.47 3.47 4.58
CA SER A 185 14.71 4.43 5.64
C SER A 185 16.09 5.08 5.50
N PRO A 186 16.18 6.43 5.52
CA PRO A 186 17.45 7.13 5.38
C PRO A 186 18.39 6.91 6.59
N SER A 187 17.84 6.57 7.75
CA SER A 187 18.60 6.27 8.97
C SER A 187 18.79 4.77 9.22
N GLY A 188 18.22 3.92 8.35
CA GLY A 188 18.14 2.47 8.58
C GLY A 188 17.22 2.06 9.75
N ARG A 189 16.54 3.02 10.39
CA ARG A 189 15.63 2.75 11.52
C ARG A 189 14.22 2.41 11.03
N PHE A 190 13.52 1.66 11.87
CA PHE A 190 12.15 1.19 11.64
C PHE A 190 11.13 2.07 12.37
N GLY A 191 9.88 2.06 11.90
CA GLY A 191 8.75 2.73 12.56
C GLY A 191 8.02 3.76 11.69
N PRO A 192 7.10 4.55 12.28
CA PRO A 192 6.34 5.57 11.56
C PRO A 192 7.27 6.55 10.82
N LEU A 193 6.96 6.85 9.55
CA LEU A 193 7.82 7.69 8.72
C LEU A 193 8.13 9.03 9.38
N ALA A 194 7.13 9.69 9.96
CA ALA A 194 7.29 10.98 10.63
C ALA A 194 8.17 10.93 11.89
N ALA A 195 8.35 9.76 12.49
CA ALA A 195 9.28 9.57 13.60
C ALA A 195 10.70 9.31 13.10
N VAL A 196 10.86 8.65 11.94
CA VAL A 196 12.16 8.24 11.39
C VAL A 196 12.83 9.33 10.57
N VAL A 197 12.04 10.13 9.83
CA VAL A 197 12.55 11.22 8.99
C VAL A 197 12.66 12.49 9.83
N PRO A 198 13.83 13.15 9.87
CA PRO A 198 13.97 14.39 10.63
C PRO A 198 13.04 15.49 10.10
N PRO A 199 12.50 16.34 10.99
CA PRO A 199 11.78 17.53 10.56
C PRO A 199 12.72 18.48 9.81
N PRO A 200 12.19 19.32 8.91
CA PRO A 200 13.00 20.33 8.23
C PRO A 200 13.64 21.25 9.27
N THR A 201 14.97 21.36 9.25
CA THR A 201 15.69 22.32 10.09
C THR A 201 15.26 23.73 9.66
N PRO A 202 14.81 24.61 10.58
CA PRO A 202 14.62 26.00 10.23
C PRO A 202 15.98 26.58 9.87
N ASN A 203 16.13 27.05 8.62
CA ASN A 203 17.36 27.67 8.13
C ASN A 203 17.75 28.80 9.09
N THR A 204 18.86 28.64 9.79
CA THR A 204 19.48 29.70 10.59
C THR A 204 20.20 30.63 9.64
N THR A 205 19.51 31.66 9.17
CA THR A 205 20.12 32.76 8.43
C THR A 205 20.78 33.71 9.43
N THR A 206 22.10 33.61 9.52
CA THR A 206 23.07 34.73 9.69
C THR A 206 23.21 35.40 11.07
N SER A 207 24.38 35.08 11.67
CA SER A 207 25.28 35.90 12.51
C SER A 207 24.77 36.58 13.77
N ASP A 208 25.18 36.04 14.93
CA ASP A 208 25.87 36.83 15.96
C ASP A 208 26.86 35.93 16.74
N PRO A 209 28.16 36.30 16.83
CA PRO A 209 29.16 35.52 17.55
C PRO A 209 29.31 36.06 18.97
N THR A 210 28.42 35.69 19.88
CA THR A 210 28.77 35.62 21.31
C THR A 210 27.70 34.83 22.03
N THR A 211 28.01 33.60 22.46
CA THR A 211 27.94 33.20 23.88
C THR A 211 28.49 31.78 24.01
N THR A 212 29.46 31.71 24.90
CA THR A 212 30.26 30.61 25.42
C THR A 212 29.60 29.22 25.44
N THR A 213 30.37 28.27 24.91
CA THR A 213 30.32 26.82 25.10
C THR A 213 29.88 26.40 26.51
N THR A 214 28.86 25.56 26.62
CA THR A 214 28.75 24.57 27.71
C THR A 214 28.10 23.30 27.17
N THR A 215 28.97 22.36 26.84
CA THR A 215 28.66 20.94 26.67
C THR A 215 28.08 20.37 27.97
N LEU A 216 26.86 19.81 27.93
CA LEU A 216 26.34 18.98 29.02
C LEU A 216 26.27 17.54 28.57
N THR A 217 27.23 16.80 29.09
CA THR A 217 27.35 15.36 29.19
C THR A 217 26.23 14.76 30.03
N THR A 218 25.90 13.52 29.70
CA THR A 218 25.07 12.57 30.45
C THR A 218 25.48 12.43 31.91
N GLY A 219 24.53 12.53 32.84
CA GLY A 219 24.70 12.18 34.26
C GLY A 219 23.34 12.07 34.96
N GLY A 220 23.09 10.94 35.61
CA GLY A 220 21.80 10.62 36.27
C GLY A 220 21.61 11.23 37.65
N GLY A 221 20.36 11.18 38.13
CA GLY A 221 20.00 11.46 39.53
C GLY A 221 18.67 12.22 39.66
N PRO A 222 17.75 11.83 40.58
CA PRO A 222 16.33 12.16 40.50
C PRO A 222 15.97 13.46 41.22
N GLY A 223 15.04 14.24 40.65
CA GLY A 223 14.56 15.48 41.23
C GLY A 223 13.15 15.80 40.76
N THR A 224 12.20 15.63 41.67
CA THR A 224 10.76 15.84 41.56
C THR A 224 10.42 17.27 41.15
N GLY A 225 9.69 17.42 40.04
CA GLY A 225 9.09 18.68 39.59
C GLY A 225 7.77 18.38 38.87
N MET A 226 6.68 18.32 39.64
CA MET A 226 5.31 18.22 39.13
C MET A 226 4.97 19.45 38.29
N GLY A 227 4.96 19.28 36.97
CA GLY A 227 4.20 20.10 36.03
C GLY A 227 3.24 19.18 35.30
N VAL A 228 1.95 19.33 35.55
CA VAL A 228 0.88 18.48 35.01
C VAL A 228 0.76 18.74 33.50
N ILE A 229 1.48 17.96 32.69
CA ILE A 229 1.27 17.87 31.26
C ILE A 229 0.23 16.77 31.05
N GLY A 230 -0.95 17.16 30.58
CA GLY A 230 -2.02 16.24 30.20
C GLY A 230 -1.49 15.16 29.26
N GLY A 231 -1.86 13.91 29.55
CA GLY A 231 -1.31 12.69 28.95
C GLY A 231 -1.29 12.72 27.43
N LEU A 232 -0.09 12.92 26.87
CA LEU A 232 0.22 12.63 25.48
C LEU A 232 0.84 11.23 25.41
N SER A 233 0.34 10.47 24.43
CA SER A 233 0.60 9.05 24.14
C SER A 233 2.09 8.66 24.18
N MET A 234 2.51 7.97 25.24
CA MET A 234 3.91 7.53 25.47
C MET A 234 4.50 6.63 24.35
N SER A 235 3.69 5.95 23.51
CA SER A 235 4.22 4.98 22.52
C SER A 235 4.72 5.65 21.22
N MET A 236 4.00 6.66 20.71
CA MET A 236 4.44 7.44 19.54
C MET A 236 5.51 8.47 19.92
N SER A 237 5.38 9.08 21.11
CA SER A 237 6.35 10.07 21.62
C SER A 237 7.73 9.48 21.89
N THR A 238 7.82 8.21 22.30
CA THR A 238 9.11 7.54 22.49
C THR A 238 9.82 7.28 21.17
N MET A 239 9.12 6.79 20.14
CA MET A 239 9.70 6.55 18.81
C MET A 239 10.09 7.85 18.09
N ALA A 240 9.30 8.91 18.23
CA ALA A 240 9.64 10.22 17.68
C ALA A 240 10.86 10.84 18.38
N GLY A 241 11.00 10.65 19.69
CA GLY A 241 12.17 11.10 20.45
C GLY A 241 13.46 10.34 20.13
N THR A 242 13.36 9.07 19.70
CA THR A 242 14.53 8.26 19.32
C THR A 242 14.83 8.29 17.81
N GLY A 243 13.96 8.84 16.96
CA GLY A 243 14.15 8.78 15.51
C GLY A 243 13.80 7.41 14.89
N GLY A 244 12.94 6.63 15.55
CA GLY A 244 12.61 5.24 15.18
C GLY A 244 13.32 4.16 16.01
N ALA A 245 13.07 2.89 15.68
CA ALA A 245 13.61 1.70 16.35
C ALA A 245 14.80 1.09 15.60
N GLY A 246 15.67 0.39 16.34
CA GLY A 246 16.83 -0.31 15.78
C GLY A 246 16.53 -1.66 15.13
N SER A 247 15.35 -2.24 15.37
CA SER A 247 14.92 -3.49 14.76
C SER A 247 13.42 -3.47 14.47
N TRP A 248 12.97 -4.36 13.57
CA TRP A 248 11.58 -4.42 13.18
C TRP A 248 10.69 -4.97 14.31
N SER A 249 11.16 -5.94 15.10
CA SER A 249 10.39 -6.47 16.24
C SER A 249 10.03 -5.37 17.24
N VAL A 250 10.97 -4.46 17.54
CA VAL A 250 10.75 -3.33 18.47
C VAL A 250 9.77 -2.31 17.89
N ALA A 251 9.91 -1.95 16.62
CA ALA A 251 8.98 -1.03 15.95
C ALA A 251 7.56 -1.61 15.91
N PHE A 252 7.42 -2.86 15.47
CA PHE A 252 6.12 -3.52 15.38
C PHE A 252 5.50 -3.76 16.76
N HIS A 253 6.30 -4.11 17.78
CA HIS A 253 5.81 -4.20 19.16
C HIS A 253 5.17 -2.87 19.60
N SER A 254 5.80 -1.74 19.27
CA SER A 254 5.29 -0.40 19.63
C SER A 254 3.96 -0.09 18.93
N LEU A 255 3.80 -0.51 17.66
CA LEU A 255 2.53 -0.41 16.93
C LEU A 255 1.45 -1.30 17.55
N LEU A 256 1.77 -2.56 17.83
CA LEU A 256 0.85 -3.53 18.43
C LEU A 256 0.41 -3.12 19.83
N GLU A 257 1.33 -2.73 20.72
CA GLU A 257 0.98 -2.26 22.06
C GLU A 257 0.24 -0.93 22.03
N GLY A 258 0.47 -0.08 21.01
CA GLY A 258 -0.31 1.12 20.78
C GLY A 258 -1.81 0.81 20.65
N ILE A 259 -2.16 -0.14 19.78
CA ILE A 259 -3.57 -0.51 19.57
C ILE A 259 -4.14 -1.36 20.71
N LEU A 260 -3.34 -2.21 21.37
CA LEU A 260 -3.82 -2.94 22.54
C LEU A 260 -4.17 -1.99 23.69
N ARG A 261 -3.38 -0.94 23.90
CA ARG A 261 -3.72 0.13 24.86
C ARG A 261 -4.97 0.90 24.45
N ASP A 262 -5.21 1.12 23.16
CA ASP A 262 -6.44 1.77 22.69
C ASP A 262 -7.66 0.91 23.05
N GLY A 263 -7.54 -0.41 22.90
CA GLY A 263 -8.56 -1.37 23.34
C GLY A 263 -8.77 -1.38 24.85
N GLU A 264 -7.69 -1.36 25.64
CA GLU A 264 -7.74 -1.32 27.11
C GLU A 264 -8.43 -0.04 27.61
N ASP A 265 -8.10 1.11 27.04
CA ASP A 265 -8.71 2.41 27.39
C ASP A 265 -10.23 2.43 27.12
N MET A 266 -10.68 1.75 26.07
CA MET A 266 -12.09 1.61 25.72
C MET A 266 -12.75 0.39 26.37
N ALA A 267 -12.04 -0.32 27.24
CA ALA A 267 -12.50 -1.55 27.88
C ALA A 267 -13.02 -2.61 26.88
N VAL A 268 -12.44 -2.67 25.68
CA VAL A 268 -12.78 -3.67 24.68
C VAL A 268 -12.36 -5.04 25.20
N VAL A 269 -13.27 -6.01 25.25
CA VAL A 269 -12.94 -7.36 25.70
C VAL A 269 -12.15 -8.09 24.61
N LEU A 270 -10.86 -8.33 24.82
CA LEU A 270 -9.97 -9.05 23.90
C LEU A 270 -9.05 -10.02 24.66
N GLY A 271 -8.48 -10.99 23.94
CA GLY A 271 -7.46 -11.90 24.46
C GLY A 271 -6.08 -11.25 24.62
N TYR A 272 -5.98 -10.11 25.31
CA TYR A 272 -4.74 -9.32 25.43
C TYR A 272 -3.53 -10.15 25.88
N SER A 273 -3.72 -11.01 26.89
CA SER A 273 -2.66 -11.87 27.41
C SER A 273 -2.20 -12.93 26.39
N ALA A 274 -3.14 -13.46 25.59
CA ALA A 274 -2.82 -14.40 24.51
C ALA A 274 -2.03 -13.70 23.40
N ILE A 275 -2.47 -12.52 22.96
CA ILE A 275 -1.80 -11.72 21.93
C ILE A 275 -0.36 -11.39 22.35
N ARG A 276 -0.18 -10.83 23.55
CA ARG A 276 1.15 -10.50 24.10
C ARG A 276 2.04 -11.73 24.25
N ARG A 277 1.47 -12.88 24.63
CA ARG A 277 2.19 -14.16 24.72
C ARG A 277 2.68 -14.63 23.35
N GLN A 278 1.83 -14.60 22.33
CA GLN A 278 2.21 -15.00 20.97
C GLN A 278 3.33 -14.09 20.44
N PHE A 279 3.20 -12.77 20.65
CA PHE A 279 4.25 -11.82 20.27
C PHE A 279 5.59 -12.11 20.98
N ARG A 280 5.59 -12.35 22.29
CA ARG A 280 6.83 -12.70 23.03
C ARG A 280 7.49 -13.98 22.52
N ARG A 281 6.68 -14.94 22.06
CA ARG A 281 7.17 -16.26 21.62
C ARG A 281 7.75 -16.22 20.21
N LEU A 282 7.12 -15.48 19.30
CA LEU A 282 7.45 -15.51 17.86
C LEU A 282 7.98 -14.17 17.32
N GLY A 283 7.98 -13.10 18.12
CA GLY A 283 8.36 -11.75 17.69
C GLY A 283 9.82 -11.64 17.25
N TYR A 284 10.71 -12.53 17.68
CA TYR A 284 12.10 -12.59 17.23
C TYR A 284 12.22 -12.84 15.71
N LEU A 285 11.22 -13.48 15.09
CA LEU A 285 11.19 -13.73 13.64
C LEU A 285 10.95 -12.46 12.82
N LEU A 286 10.49 -11.38 13.46
CA LEU A 286 10.38 -10.08 12.80
C LEU A 286 11.75 -9.44 12.55
N ASP A 287 12.77 -9.79 13.33
CA ASP A 287 14.12 -9.23 13.17
C ASP A 287 14.90 -9.82 11.98
N GLU A 288 14.32 -10.80 11.29
CA GLU A 288 14.80 -11.25 9.97
C GLU A 288 14.61 -10.18 8.88
N VAL A 289 13.73 -9.20 9.14
CA VAL A 289 13.57 -8.02 8.28
C VAL A 289 14.65 -7.02 8.67
N SER A 290 15.72 -6.96 7.87
CA SER A 290 16.86 -6.09 8.12
C SER A 290 16.75 -4.74 7.38
N VAL A 291 15.97 -4.67 6.31
CA VAL A 291 15.80 -3.45 5.51
C VAL A 291 14.46 -2.79 5.82
N ALA A 292 14.51 -1.60 6.42
CA ALA A 292 13.33 -0.79 6.71
C ALA A 292 12.78 -0.13 5.43
N ARG A 293 11.85 -0.82 4.73
CA ARG A 293 11.25 -0.40 3.46
C ARG A 293 9.99 0.46 3.68
N LEU A 294 9.70 1.39 2.79
CA LEU A 294 8.48 2.21 2.88
C LEU A 294 7.24 1.34 2.63
N VAL A 295 6.29 1.41 3.56
CA VAL A 295 5.00 0.74 3.51
C VAL A 295 3.90 1.76 3.78
N VAL A 296 2.88 1.80 2.91
CA VAL A 296 1.63 2.53 3.17
C VAL A 296 0.63 1.50 3.67
N VAL A 297 0.42 1.46 4.99
CA VAL A 297 -0.28 0.34 5.65
C VAL A 297 -1.69 0.18 5.09
N ASP A 298 -2.46 1.27 5.02
CA ASP A 298 -3.84 1.30 4.52
C ASP A 298 -3.92 1.81 3.05
N GLY A 299 -2.87 1.55 2.26
CA GLY A 299 -2.71 2.17 0.94
C GLY A 299 -3.59 1.59 -0.17
N ALA A 300 -3.99 0.32 -0.06
CA ALA A 300 -4.62 -0.43 -1.15
C ALA A 300 -6.15 -0.36 -1.15
N ASP A 301 -6.74 0.29 -0.16
CA ASP A 301 -8.19 0.54 -0.09
C ASP A 301 -8.66 1.30 -1.34
N GLU A 302 -9.84 0.92 -1.88
CA GLU A 302 -10.38 1.54 -3.10
C GLU A 302 -10.63 3.06 -2.93
N GLY A 303 -10.87 3.53 -1.71
CA GLY A 303 -10.96 4.94 -1.38
C GLY A 303 -9.61 5.66 -1.36
N ASN A 304 -8.50 4.92 -1.34
CA ASN A 304 -7.15 5.47 -1.34
C ASN A 304 -6.45 5.36 -2.70
N VAL A 305 -6.78 4.37 -3.54
CA VAL A 305 -6.18 4.20 -4.87
C VAL A 305 -6.75 5.24 -5.86
N LEU A 306 -5.89 6.11 -6.40
CA LEU A 306 -6.27 7.14 -7.38
C LEU A 306 -6.08 6.65 -8.82
N VAL A 307 -7.13 6.77 -9.63
CA VAL A 307 -7.13 6.40 -11.05
C VAL A 307 -7.49 7.57 -11.98
N ARG A 308 -7.04 7.47 -13.23
CA ARG A 308 -7.40 8.38 -14.35
C ARG A 308 -7.76 7.55 -15.59
N GLY A 309 -8.71 8.01 -16.39
CA GLY A 309 -9.01 7.41 -17.70
C GLY A 309 -7.94 7.76 -18.74
N GLU A 310 -7.49 6.78 -19.53
CA GLU A 310 -6.59 7.02 -20.67
C GLU A 310 -7.38 7.14 -21.98
N VAL A 311 -7.09 8.18 -22.77
CA VAL A 311 -7.53 8.27 -24.17
C VAL A 311 -6.58 7.43 -25.01
N LYS A 312 -7.11 6.52 -25.84
CA LYS A 312 -6.35 6.04 -26.99
C LYS A 312 -6.39 7.16 -28.03
N ASP A 313 -5.28 7.86 -28.23
CA ASP A 313 -5.10 8.59 -29.48
C ASP A 313 -5.21 7.56 -30.60
N LYS A 314 -6.22 7.72 -31.46
CA LYS A 314 -6.27 7.01 -32.74
C LYS A 314 -5.17 7.64 -33.60
N HIS A 315 -3.93 7.19 -33.43
CA HIS A 315 -2.93 7.45 -34.44
C HIS A 315 -3.30 6.59 -35.66
N GLU A 316 -3.42 7.27 -36.79
CA GLU A 316 -3.96 6.79 -38.04
C GLU A 316 -3.22 5.54 -38.52
N ASP A 317 -3.94 4.43 -38.65
CA ASP A 317 -3.57 3.36 -39.58
C ASP A 317 -3.74 3.95 -40.98
N TYR A 318 -2.71 4.61 -41.50
CA TYR A 318 -2.60 4.81 -42.94
C TYR A 318 -2.16 3.47 -43.52
N GLU A 319 -3.10 2.87 -44.26
CA GLU A 319 -2.85 1.81 -45.22
C GLU A 319 -1.84 2.32 -46.24
N ASP A 320 -0.63 1.75 -46.25
CA ASP A 320 0.24 1.78 -47.43
C ASP A 320 0.15 0.41 -48.10
N GLU A 321 -0.80 0.32 -49.05
CA GLU A 321 -0.72 -0.63 -50.16
C GLU A 321 0.40 -0.22 -51.12
N ASP A 322 1.02 -1.25 -51.68
CA ASP A 322 1.84 -1.29 -52.89
C ASP A 322 3.31 -0.81 -52.88
N GLY A 323 4.18 -1.82 -52.99
CA GLY A 323 5.57 -1.71 -53.39
C GLY A 323 6.21 -3.08 -53.57
N GLN A 324 5.88 -3.76 -54.68
CA GLN A 324 6.54 -4.98 -55.15
C GLN A 324 8.07 -4.80 -55.25
N GLU A 325 8.84 -5.79 -54.81
CA GLU A 325 10.01 -6.23 -55.56
C GLU A 325 10.29 -7.72 -55.33
N GLU A 326 10.26 -8.46 -56.43
CA GLU A 326 10.54 -9.88 -56.54
C GLU A 326 12.02 -10.20 -56.31
N GLY A 327 12.33 -11.41 -55.84
CA GLY A 327 13.65 -11.98 -56.06
C GLY A 327 13.98 -13.26 -55.30
N LYS A 328 13.88 -14.39 -56.03
CA LYS A 328 14.46 -15.73 -55.76
C LYS A 328 13.68 -16.56 -54.73
N GLY A 329 12.97 -17.63 -55.07
CA GLY A 329 13.17 -18.59 -56.16
C GLY A 329 13.52 -19.94 -55.55
N LYS A 330 12.55 -20.86 -55.43
CA LYS A 330 12.81 -22.30 -55.51
C LYS A 330 11.55 -23.07 -55.86
N TRP A 331 11.60 -23.65 -57.05
CA TRP A 331 10.66 -24.62 -57.58
C TRP A 331 10.94 -26.00 -56.95
N MET A 332 9.91 -26.75 -56.64
CA MET A 332 9.72 -28.06 -57.28
C MET A 332 8.28 -28.55 -57.08
N ALA A 333 7.65 -28.83 -58.22
CA ALA A 333 6.34 -29.42 -58.37
C ALA A 333 6.42 -30.95 -58.36
N SER A 334 5.27 -31.59 -58.13
CA SER A 334 4.74 -32.84 -58.73
C SER A 334 3.83 -33.51 -57.70
N ALA A 335 2.71 -34.17 -58.01
CA ALA A 335 1.92 -34.38 -59.20
C ALA A 335 0.57 -34.96 -58.70
N GLY A 336 -0.54 -34.77 -59.43
CA GLY A 336 -1.77 -35.55 -59.22
C GLY A 336 -1.65 -36.99 -59.75
N PRO A 337 -2.74 -37.77 -59.98
CA PRO A 337 -4.14 -37.36 -60.04
C PRO A 337 -5.16 -38.35 -59.39
N ALA A 338 -6.43 -38.05 -59.65
CA ALA A 338 -7.70 -38.61 -59.19
C ALA A 338 -7.96 -40.12 -59.39
N THR A 339 -8.93 -40.68 -58.66
CA THR A 339 -10.20 -41.28 -59.14
C THR A 339 -10.88 -42.12 -58.05
N GLY A 340 -12.23 -42.16 -58.03
CA GLY A 340 -12.99 -43.15 -57.26
C GLY A 340 -14.36 -42.66 -56.75
N GLU A 341 -15.41 -43.09 -57.45
CA GLU A 341 -16.82 -42.71 -57.34
C GLU A 341 -17.57 -43.35 -56.15
N GLY A 342 -18.75 -42.82 -55.80
CA GLY A 342 -19.65 -43.44 -54.81
C GLY A 342 -20.92 -42.64 -54.49
N GLU A 343 -21.87 -42.69 -55.42
CA GLU A 343 -23.35 -42.65 -55.36
C GLU A 343 -24.17 -41.92 -54.26
N ALA A 344 -25.32 -41.41 -54.73
CA ALA A 344 -26.32 -40.59 -54.07
C ALA A 344 -27.53 -41.37 -53.51
N LYS A 345 -28.25 -40.82 -52.52
CA LYS A 345 -29.69 -40.43 -52.58
C LYS A 345 -30.37 -40.21 -51.21
N GLY A 346 -31.27 -39.22 -51.19
CA GLY A 346 -32.47 -39.12 -50.33
C GLY A 346 -32.30 -38.22 -49.11
N GLU A 347 -33.17 -37.27 -48.74
CA GLU A 347 -34.48 -36.80 -49.20
C GLU A 347 -34.63 -35.32 -48.77
N GLY A 348 -35.52 -34.57 -49.43
CA GLY A 348 -35.73 -33.14 -49.16
C GLY A 348 -36.99 -32.81 -48.35
N LYS A 349 -37.24 -31.48 -48.26
CA LYS A 349 -38.41 -30.75 -47.72
C LYS A 349 -38.45 -30.54 -46.21
N GLU A 350 -38.84 -29.39 -45.67
CA GLU A 350 -39.43 -28.17 -46.21
C GLU A 350 -39.13 -27.01 -45.23
N GLY A 351 -39.28 -25.77 -45.72
CA GLY A 351 -38.71 -24.58 -45.11
C GLY A 351 -39.29 -24.14 -43.77
N GLN A 352 -38.49 -23.34 -43.06
CA GLN A 352 -39.03 -22.31 -42.20
C GLN A 352 -38.08 -21.11 -42.12
N THR A 353 -38.52 -20.05 -42.77
CA THR A 353 -38.04 -18.68 -42.66
C THR A 353 -38.06 -18.28 -41.19
N SER A 354 -36.89 -18.07 -40.58
CA SER A 354 -36.78 -17.38 -39.31
C SER A 354 -35.83 -16.20 -39.48
N THR A 355 -36.42 -15.02 -39.41
CA THR A 355 -35.77 -13.72 -39.34
C THR A 355 -34.84 -13.71 -38.13
N ASN A 356 -33.54 -13.85 -38.37
CA ASN A 356 -32.54 -13.71 -37.33
C ASN A 356 -32.33 -12.21 -37.07
N ALA A 357 -33.17 -11.65 -36.19
CA ALA A 357 -32.93 -10.36 -35.58
C ALA A 357 -31.64 -10.50 -34.75
N LYS A 358 -30.52 -10.07 -35.34
CA LYS A 358 -29.26 -9.86 -34.61
C LYS A 358 -29.52 -8.81 -33.54
N GLU A 359 -29.75 -9.29 -32.33
CA GLU A 359 -29.64 -8.51 -31.11
C GLU A 359 -28.24 -7.84 -31.13
N PRO A 360 -28.14 -6.51 -30.97
CA PRO A 360 -26.86 -5.85 -31.05
C PRO A 360 -26.04 -6.26 -29.82
N GLU A 361 -24.99 -7.06 -30.05
CA GLU A 361 -23.91 -7.28 -29.10
C GLU A 361 -23.48 -5.92 -28.55
N LYS A 362 -23.80 -5.66 -27.27
CA LYS A 362 -23.30 -4.50 -26.55
C LYS A 362 -21.78 -4.60 -26.53
N ARG A 363 -21.13 -3.93 -27.47
CA ARG A 363 -19.71 -3.59 -27.40
C ARG A 363 -19.50 -2.81 -26.12
N HIS A 364 -19.17 -3.50 -25.02
CA HIS A 364 -18.72 -2.86 -23.80
C HIS A 364 -17.39 -2.18 -24.15
N SER A 365 -17.41 -0.85 -24.30
CA SER A 365 -16.18 -0.09 -24.45
C SER A 365 -15.36 -0.28 -23.17
N THR A 366 -14.30 -1.07 -23.21
CA THR A 366 -13.39 -1.27 -22.06
C THR A 366 -12.78 0.08 -21.69
N ARG A 367 -13.03 0.53 -20.47
CA ARG A 367 -12.48 1.78 -19.94
C ARG A 367 -11.04 1.51 -19.54
N ARG A 368 -10.09 2.19 -20.18
CA ARG A 368 -8.69 2.06 -19.84
C ARG A 368 -8.38 2.96 -18.64
N LEU A 369 -8.20 2.35 -17.47
CA LEU A 369 -7.88 3.05 -16.22
C LEU A 369 -6.39 2.93 -15.90
N ARG A 370 -5.78 4.06 -15.55
CA ARG A 370 -4.39 4.13 -15.09
C ARG A 370 -4.34 4.51 -13.62
N VAL A 371 -3.63 3.72 -12.81
CA VAL A 371 -3.33 4.07 -11.41
C VAL A 371 -2.26 5.17 -11.40
N THR A 372 -2.59 6.28 -10.75
CA THR A 372 -1.75 7.49 -10.72
C THR A 372 -1.06 7.70 -9.37
N GLY A 373 -1.63 7.19 -8.28
CA GLY A 373 -1.05 7.31 -6.93
C GLY A 373 -2.03 6.98 -5.83
N LEU A 374 -1.79 7.53 -4.65
CA LEU A 374 -2.62 7.35 -3.45
C LEU A 374 -3.18 8.70 -2.98
N ALA A 375 -4.37 8.68 -2.40
CA ALA A 375 -5.08 9.85 -1.89
C ALA A 375 -4.67 10.23 -0.45
N ASP A 376 -4.14 9.29 0.33
CA ASP A 376 -3.73 9.43 1.72
C ASP A 376 -2.36 8.78 1.95
N TRP A 377 -1.44 9.54 2.54
CA TRP A 377 -0.08 9.14 2.89
C TRP A 377 0.17 9.15 4.41
N SER A 378 -0.86 9.32 5.23
CA SER A 378 -0.73 9.46 6.69
C SER A 378 -0.32 8.17 7.42
N SER A 379 -0.49 7.00 6.81
CA SER A 379 -0.16 5.69 7.37
C SER A 379 1.18 5.11 6.89
N CYS A 380 2.13 5.97 6.51
CA CYS A 380 3.46 5.54 6.08
C CYS A 380 4.35 5.07 7.24
N VAL A 381 4.95 3.89 7.08
CA VAL A 381 5.88 3.25 8.02
C VAL A 381 7.12 2.75 7.26
N PHE A 382 8.29 2.77 7.90
CA PHE A 382 9.45 2.00 7.46
C PHE A 382 9.46 0.64 8.17
N GLY A 383 9.28 -0.44 7.42
CA GLY A 383 9.01 -1.77 7.95
C GLY A 383 9.04 -2.88 6.90
N ASP A 384 8.41 -4.00 7.25
CA ASP A 384 8.18 -5.14 6.36
C ASP A 384 7.03 -4.84 5.39
N PRO A 385 7.22 -4.95 4.05
CA PRO A 385 6.15 -4.76 3.07
C PRO A 385 4.89 -5.63 3.31
N LEU A 386 5.04 -6.79 3.96
CA LEU A 386 3.93 -7.67 4.30
C LEU A 386 2.98 -7.09 5.36
N LEU A 387 3.36 -6.01 6.05
CA LEU A 387 2.47 -5.30 6.99
C LEU A 387 1.31 -4.60 6.27
N ALA A 388 1.41 -4.30 4.97
CA ALA A 388 0.32 -3.66 4.24
C ALA A 388 -0.98 -4.49 4.33
N THR A 389 -2.11 -3.81 4.54
CA THR A 389 -3.41 -4.47 4.75
C THR A 389 -3.81 -5.37 3.59
N VAL A 390 -3.40 -5.07 2.36
CA VAL A 390 -3.64 -5.95 1.19
C VAL A 390 -3.20 -7.41 1.37
N PHE A 391 -2.27 -7.69 2.30
CA PHE A 391 -1.83 -9.05 2.63
C PHE A 391 -2.47 -9.63 3.90
N SER A 392 -3.11 -8.79 4.72
CA SER A 392 -3.45 -9.14 6.11
C SER A 392 -4.72 -8.47 6.64
N ASP A 393 -5.56 -7.92 5.77
CA ASP A 393 -6.85 -7.33 6.09
C ASP A 393 -7.80 -8.41 6.64
N PRO A 394 -8.36 -8.22 7.85
CA PRO A 394 -9.25 -9.19 8.47
C PRO A 394 -10.60 -9.34 7.77
N GLN A 395 -11.03 -8.37 6.97
CA GLN A 395 -12.28 -8.41 6.21
C GLN A 395 -12.09 -9.08 4.84
N GLN A 396 -10.85 -9.29 4.42
CA GLN A 396 -10.54 -9.92 3.15
C GLN A 396 -10.59 -11.46 3.31
N GLN A 397 -11.60 -12.08 2.68
CA GLN A 397 -11.78 -13.54 2.73
C GLN A 397 -10.83 -14.31 1.79
N GLN A 398 -10.24 -13.62 0.82
CA GLN A 398 -9.34 -14.20 -0.18
C GLN A 398 -7.95 -13.58 -0.07
N PRO A 399 -6.88 -14.26 -0.50
CA PRO A 399 -5.55 -13.65 -0.62
C PRO A 399 -5.58 -12.39 -1.52
N PRO A 400 -4.52 -11.56 -1.50
CA PRO A 400 -4.33 -10.52 -2.51
C PRO A 400 -4.64 -11.02 -3.92
N SER A 401 -5.29 -10.20 -4.73
CA SER A 401 -5.73 -10.62 -6.05
C SER A 401 -4.55 -11.04 -6.94
N ALA A 402 -4.81 -11.95 -7.87
CA ALA A 402 -3.79 -12.41 -8.81
C ALA A 402 -3.16 -11.25 -9.59
N GLY A 403 -3.96 -10.24 -9.96
CA GLY A 403 -3.47 -9.01 -10.58
C GLY A 403 -2.49 -8.28 -9.67
N PHE A 404 -2.85 -8.03 -8.40
CA PHE A 404 -1.98 -7.37 -7.45
C PHE A 404 -0.64 -8.11 -7.30
N LEU A 405 -0.67 -9.43 -7.11
CA LEU A 405 0.55 -10.24 -6.98
C LEU A 405 1.41 -10.22 -8.24
N GLU A 406 0.80 -10.26 -9.43
CA GLU A 406 1.50 -10.13 -10.71
C GLU A 406 2.29 -8.82 -10.79
N GLY A 407 1.67 -7.72 -10.37
CA GLY A 407 2.31 -6.40 -10.30
C GLY A 407 3.38 -6.29 -9.21
N PHE A 408 3.08 -6.79 -8.01
CA PHE A 408 3.95 -6.71 -6.84
C PHE A 408 5.24 -7.52 -7.03
N ASN A 409 5.14 -8.69 -7.67
CA ASN A 409 6.28 -9.54 -8.00
C ASN A 409 6.97 -9.11 -9.31
N ASN A 410 6.53 -8.03 -9.97
CA ASN A 410 7.09 -7.56 -11.24
C ASN A 410 7.14 -8.65 -12.34
N GLY A 411 6.17 -9.58 -12.33
CA GLY A 411 6.13 -10.71 -13.26
C GLY A 411 7.36 -11.65 -13.20
N THR A 412 8.16 -11.64 -12.13
CA THR A 412 9.33 -12.52 -12.02
C THR A 412 8.91 -13.98 -11.95
N LYS A 413 9.58 -14.83 -12.74
CA LYS A 413 9.43 -16.30 -12.68
C LYS A 413 10.17 -16.92 -11.49
N LYS A 414 11.00 -16.15 -10.77
CA LYS A 414 11.67 -16.54 -9.51
C LYS A 414 10.71 -16.39 -8.31
N ILE A 415 9.52 -16.96 -8.44
CA ILE A 415 8.62 -17.11 -7.30
C ILE A 415 9.24 -18.21 -6.44
N VAL A 416 9.70 -17.88 -5.23
CA VAL A 416 10.07 -18.91 -4.26
C VAL A 416 8.77 -19.59 -3.85
N GLN A 417 8.58 -20.80 -4.35
CA GLN A 417 7.37 -21.60 -4.18
C GLN A 417 7.39 -22.25 -2.80
N GLN A 418 7.24 -21.45 -1.76
CA GLN A 418 6.91 -21.91 -0.41
C GLN A 418 5.67 -21.15 0.03
N GLY A 419 4.53 -21.79 -0.14
CA GLY A 419 3.29 -21.11 0.13
C GLY A 419 2.86 -21.16 1.57
N LEU A 420 2.10 -20.13 1.87
CA LEU A 420 1.59 -19.84 3.18
C LEU A 420 0.22 -20.51 3.25
N TYR A 421 0.11 -21.59 4.01
CA TYR A 421 -1.17 -22.24 4.27
C TYR A 421 -2.07 -21.26 5.02
N LEU A 422 -3.01 -20.61 4.33
CA LEU A 422 -4.00 -19.75 4.96
C LEU A 422 -5.04 -20.55 5.78
N ASP A 423 -5.14 -21.87 5.56
CA ASP A 423 -6.09 -22.74 6.26
C ASP A 423 -5.58 -24.22 6.31
N PRO A 424 -5.21 -24.76 7.48
CA PRO A 424 -4.90 -26.19 7.65
C PRO A 424 -6.15 -27.09 7.72
N ALA A 425 -7.34 -26.57 8.04
CA ALA A 425 -8.58 -27.34 8.01
C ALA A 425 -9.04 -27.62 6.56
N ALA A 426 -8.61 -26.78 5.62
CA ALA A 426 -8.66 -27.04 4.18
C ALA A 426 -7.55 -27.99 3.68
N SER A 427 -6.82 -28.70 4.56
CA SER A 427 -5.87 -29.76 4.16
C SER A 427 -6.52 -30.93 3.40
N THR A 428 -7.85 -30.96 3.30
CA THR A 428 -8.59 -31.86 2.40
C THR A 428 -8.79 -31.31 0.98
N ALA A 429 -8.50 -30.03 0.75
CA ALA A 429 -8.45 -29.43 -0.58
C ALA A 429 -7.12 -29.74 -1.27
N LYS A 430 -7.18 -30.19 -2.52
CA LYS A 430 -6.06 -30.75 -3.29
C LYS A 430 -4.91 -29.77 -3.62
N ASP A 431 -5.01 -28.49 -3.30
CA ASP A 431 -3.94 -27.51 -3.53
C ASP A 431 -3.89 -26.44 -2.43
N PRO A 432 -2.79 -26.34 -1.64
CA PRO A 432 -2.60 -25.21 -0.73
C PRO A 432 -2.50 -23.88 -1.49
N GLN A 433 -3.21 -22.85 -1.03
CA GLN A 433 -3.13 -21.50 -1.59
C GLN A 433 -1.77 -20.86 -1.26
N LEU A 434 -0.77 -21.12 -2.09
CA LEU A 434 0.56 -20.55 -1.94
C LEU A 434 0.54 -19.07 -2.34
N LEU A 435 0.96 -18.16 -1.45
CA LEU A 435 1.22 -16.77 -1.82
C LEU A 435 2.60 -16.65 -2.48
N PRO A 436 2.68 -16.37 -3.81
CA PRO A 436 3.95 -16.17 -4.47
C PRO A 436 4.57 -14.86 -3.99
N LEU A 437 5.70 -14.92 -3.29
CA LEU A 437 6.41 -13.75 -2.80
C LEU A 437 7.78 -13.64 -3.49
N ASP A 438 8.12 -12.42 -3.91
CA ASP A 438 9.41 -12.11 -4.51
C ASP A 438 10.46 -11.82 -3.43
N GLY A 439 11.53 -12.62 -3.41
CA GLY A 439 12.65 -12.50 -2.47
C GLY A 439 13.52 -11.24 -2.65
N ASP A 440 13.36 -10.49 -3.73
CA ASP A 440 14.04 -9.21 -3.91
C ASP A 440 13.53 -8.14 -2.92
N ILE A 441 12.24 -8.22 -2.57
CA ILE A 441 11.55 -7.25 -1.72
C ILE A 441 11.15 -7.85 -0.37
N ILE A 442 10.85 -9.16 -0.33
CA ILE A 442 10.47 -9.85 0.89
C ILE A 442 11.69 -10.60 1.43
N GLU A 443 12.18 -10.17 2.59
CA GLU A 443 13.27 -10.87 3.31
C GLU A 443 12.76 -12.13 3.99
N ASP A 444 13.62 -13.15 4.11
CA ASP A 444 13.35 -14.42 4.77
C ASP A 444 11.95 -15.00 4.47
N VAL A 445 11.75 -15.41 3.21
CA VAL A 445 10.48 -15.91 2.67
C VAL A 445 10.01 -17.18 3.43
N ASP A 446 10.93 -17.98 3.94
CA ASP A 446 10.63 -19.23 4.66
C ASP A 446 9.81 -18.99 5.94
N THR A 447 10.03 -17.87 6.65
CA THR A 447 9.28 -17.51 7.87
C THR A 447 8.23 -16.42 7.66
N ALA A 448 8.08 -15.92 6.42
CA ALA A 448 7.18 -14.82 6.07
C ALA A 448 5.71 -15.07 6.46
N TRP A 449 5.25 -16.33 6.41
CA TRP A 449 3.89 -16.66 6.85
C TRP A 449 3.66 -16.41 8.35
N ILE A 450 4.66 -16.61 9.20
CA ILE A 450 4.53 -16.35 10.65
C ILE A 450 4.43 -14.85 10.87
N ARG A 451 5.24 -14.06 10.14
CA ARG A 451 5.15 -12.60 10.19
C ARG A 451 3.78 -12.11 9.73
N LEU A 452 3.24 -12.69 8.65
CA LEU A 452 1.88 -12.39 8.18
C LEU A 452 0.81 -12.73 9.22
N LEU A 453 0.92 -13.84 9.95
CA LEU A 453 0.01 -14.13 11.07
C LEU A 453 0.09 -13.05 12.16
N LEU A 454 1.28 -12.58 12.51
CA LEU A 454 1.44 -11.47 13.47
C LEU A 454 0.81 -10.17 12.95
N TYR A 455 0.96 -9.86 11.66
CA TYR A 455 0.32 -8.69 11.05
C TYR A 455 -1.20 -8.82 10.98
N GLN A 456 -1.73 -10.02 10.70
CA GLN A 456 -3.17 -10.29 10.75
C GLN A 456 -3.73 -10.12 12.17
N VAL A 457 -2.99 -10.50 13.21
CA VAL A 457 -3.38 -10.18 14.61
C VAL A 457 -3.44 -8.67 14.80
N TYR A 458 -2.41 -7.93 14.38
CA TYR A 458 -2.39 -6.47 14.48
C TYR A 458 -3.60 -5.83 13.79
N HIS A 459 -3.87 -6.17 12.53
CA HIS A 459 -4.99 -5.60 11.77
C HIS A 459 -6.35 -6.02 12.33
N ALA A 460 -6.52 -7.27 12.73
CA ALA A 460 -7.76 -7.71 13.38
C ALA A 460 -8.03 -6.91 14.66
N VAL A 461 -7.01 -6.65 15.47
CA VAL A 461 -7.13 -5.81 16.67
C VAL A 461 -7.44 -4.35 16.30
N VAL A 462 -6.77 -3.78 15.29
CA VAL A 462 -7.06 -2.43 14.77
C VAL A 462 -8.51 -2.31 14.34
N HIS A 463 -9.02 -3.26 13.55
CA HIS A 463 -10.41 -3.25 13.10
C HIS A 463 -11.37 -3.34 14.28
N ILE A 464 -11.19 -4.28 15.22
CA ILE A 464 -12.08 -4.41 16.38
C ILE A 464 -12.10 -3.11 17.18
N VAL A 465 -10.94 -2.59 17.57
CA VAL A 465 -10.85 -1.39 18.43
C VAL A 465 -11.38 -0.16 17.72
N ARG A 466 -11.14 -0.02 16.40
CA ARG A 466 -11.65 1.10 15.59
C ARG A 466 -13.18 1.20 15.65
N GLU A 467 -13.91 0.09 15.63
CA GLU A 467 -15.38 0.10 15.69
C GLU A 467 -15.92 0.67 17.02
N PHE A 468 -15.14 0.65 18.11
CA PHE A 468 -15.51 1.29 19.39
C PHE A 468 -15.19 2.78 19.44
N TYR A 469 -14.12 3.21 18.76
CA TYR A 469 -13.75 4.63 18.66
C TYR A 469 -14.61 5.38 17.64
N GLN A 470 -15.00 4.70 16.55
CA GLN A 470 -15.65 5.29 15.38
C GLN A 470 -16.86 4.44 14.94
N PRO A 471 -17.95 4.37 15.74
CA PRO A 471 -19.10 3.54 15.40
C PRO A 471 -19.78 3.95 14.09
N ARG A 472 -20.10 2.96 13.28
CA ARG A 472 -20.79 2.98 11.98
C ARG A 472 -22.04 2.09 12.05
N PRO A 473 -23.01 2.25 11.12
CA PRO A 473 -24.23 1.45 11.13
C PRO A 473 -23.99 -0.07 11.06
N ASP A 474 -22.92 -0.50 10.39
CA ASP A 474 -22.51 -1.88 10.20
C ASP A 474 -21.34 -2.31 11.11
N SER A 475 -20.98 -1.49 12.11
CA SER A 475 -19.85 -1.77 13.02
C SER A 475 -19.92 -3.12 13.69
N ARG A 476 -21.13 -3.54 14.08
CA ARG A 476 -21.31 -4.83 14.77
C ARG A 476 -20.87 -6.00 13.88
N ASP A 477 -21.24 -5.97 12.60
CA ASP A 477 -20.94 -7.08 11.70
C ASP A 477 -19.45 -7.10 11.35
N ARG A 478 -18.86 -5.93 11.10
CA ARG A 478 -17.41 -5.76 10.86
C ARG A 478 -16.59 -6.20 12.07
N GLU A 479 -17.01 -5.81 13.27
CA GLU A 479 -16.35 -6.17 14.52
C GLU A 479 -16.40 -7.67 14.77
N LEU A 480 -17.55 -8.31 14.53
CA LEU A 480 -17.72 -9.76 14.67
C LEU A 480 -16.84 -10.54 13.67
N GLU A 481 -16.74 -10.07 12.43
CA GLU A 481 -15.85 -10.65 11.42
C GLU A 481 -14.38 -10.54 11.85
N ALA A 482 -13.95 -9.35 12.28
CA ALA A 482 -12.59 -9.14 12.75
C ALA A 482 -12.26 -9.99 13.99
N ARG A 483 -13.22 -10.19 14.92
CA ARG A 483 -13.07 -11.12 16.05
C ARG A 483 -12.92 -12.57 15.62
N ARG A 484 -13.73 -13.01 14.65
CA ARG A 484 -13.62 -14.36 14.09
C ARG A 484 -12.23 -14.57 13.52
N LYS A 485 -11.74 -13.61 12.74
CA LYS A 485 -10.39 -13.66 12.16
C LYS A 485 -9.31 -13.66 13.23
N LEU A 486 -9.42 -12.81 14.25
CA LEU A 486 -8.46 -12.78 15.36
C LEU A 486 -8.34 -14.15 16.03
N ASN A 487 -9.47 -14.81 16.32
CA ASN A 487 -9.47 -16.13 16.95
C ASN A 487 -8.87 -17.21 16.04
N GLU A 488 -9.20 -17.21 14.75
CA GLU A 488 -8.62 -18.11 13.75
C GLU A 488 -7.08 -17.97 13.69
N VAL A 489 -6.59 -16.73 13.60
CA VAL A 489 -5.16 -16.44 13.47
C VAL A 489 -4.41 -16.77 14.77
N LEU A 490 -5.00 -16.50 15.94
CA LEU A 490 -4.40 -16.88 17.23
C LEU A 490 -4.33 -18.40 17.42
N ALA A 491 -5.32 -19.15 16.92
CA ALA A 491 -5.26 -20.62 16.91
C ALA A 491 -4.11 -21.11 16.04
N ARG A 492 -3.96 -20.55 14.83
CA ARG A 492 -2.84 -20.88 13.92
C ARG A 492 -1.48 -20.52 14.52
N LEU A 493 -1.35 -19.36 15.19
CA LEU A 493 -0.13 -19.00 15.91
C LEU A 493 0.18 -19.93 17.08
N ALA A 494 -0.83 -20.54 17.70
CA ALA A 494 -0.61 -21.51 18.79
C ALA A 494 -0.03 -22.83 18.29
N GLU A 495 -0.27 -23.20 17.03
CA GLU A 495 0.30 -24.41 16.39
C GLU A 495 1.76 -24.23 15.96
N VAL A 496 2.25 -22.99 15.86
CA VAL A 496 3.64 -22.70 15.50
C VAL A 496 4.58 -23.05 16.66
N HIS A 497 5.51 -23.97 16.40
CA HIS A 497 6.57 -24.35 17.32
C HIS A 497 7.55 -23.19 17.61
N ASP A 498 8.09 -23.17 18.83
CA ASP A 498 9.02 -22.14 19.30
C ASP A 498 10.31 -22.09 18.47
N ASP A 499 10.78 -23.25 18.00
CA ASP A 499 11.89 -23.41 17.07
C ASP A 499 11.41 -23.47 15.61
N ALA A 500 10.63 -22.48 15.16
CA ALA A 500 10.05 -22.47 13.81
C ALA A 500 11.07 -22.62 12.67
N LYS A 501 12.36 -22.33 12.93
CA LYS A 501 13.46 -22.53 11.97
C LYS A 501 13.97 -23.99 11.87
N LYS A 502 13.65 -24.87 12.83
CA LYS A 502 14.02 -26.29 12.79
C LYS A 502 12.93 -27.06 12.03
N LYS A 503 13.13 -27.24 10.73
CA LYS A 503 12.24 -28.01 9.82
C LYS A 503 11.69 -29.30 10.44
N HIS A 504 10.42 -29.57 10.13
CA HIS A 504 9.68 -30.84 10.27
C HIS A 504 10.56 -32.07 10.52
N PRO A 505 10.34 -32.82 11.61
CA PRO A 505 10.78 -34.21 11.66
C PRO A 505 10.14 -34.92 10.47
N ARG A 506 10.96 -35.54 9.62
CA ARG A 506 10.46 -36.47 8.59
C ARG A 506 9.55 -37.48 9.29
N PRO A 507 8.35 -37.80 8.76
CA PRO A 507 7.58 -38.91 9.28
C PRO A 507 8.47 -40.16 9.23
N SER A 508 8.59 -40.80 10.39
CA SER A 508 9.46 -41.95 10.63
C SER A 508 9.19 -43.05 9.59
N GLY A 509 10.27 -43.64 9.10
CA GLY A 509 10.28 -44.48 7.91
C GLY A 509 9.32 -45.67 7.98
N GLU A 510 8.46 -45.76 6.96
CA GLU A 510 8.01 -47.05 6.47
C GLU A 510 9.10 -47.65 5.59
N MET A 511 9.36 -48.92 5.88
CA MET A 511 10.41 -49.78 5.35
C MET A 511 10.50 -49.74 3.83
N SER A 512 11.73 -49.86 3.29
CA SER A 512 11.91 -50.31 1.92
C SER A 512 12.80 -51.55 1.87
N PRO A 513 12.38 -52.61 1.14
CA PRO A 513 12.94 -53.95 1.24
C PRO A 513 14.04 -54.13 0.21
N ALA A 514 15.30 -54.26 0.63
CA ALA A 514 16.36 -54.72 -0.27
C ALA A 514 17.60 -55.20 0.49
N LYS A 515 17.63 -56.50 0.82
CA LYS A 515 18.69 -57.42 0.42
C LYS A 515 18.42 -58.81 1.01
N ARG A 516 17.79 -59.66 0.20
CA ARG A 516 18.05 -61.11 0.27
C ARG A 516 19.55 -61.28 0.07
N ILE A 517 20.26 -61.66 1.12
CA ILE A 517 21.54 -62.35 0.97
C ILE A 517 21.26 -63.82 1.22
N LYS A 518 21.61 -64.58 0.19
CA LYS A 518 21.56 -66.03 0.02
C LYS A 518 22.36 -66.70 1.13
N ALA A 519 21.71 -67.51 1.97
CA ALA A 519 22.38 -68.52 2.77
C ALA A 519 22.26 -69.84 1.99
N ASP A 520 23.35 -70.22 1.32
CA ASP A 520 23.55 -71.59 0.87
C ASP A 520 23.94 -72.46 2.08
N ALA A 521 23.60 -73.73 1.95
CA ALA A 521 23.58 -74.80 2.93
C ALA A 521 24.93 -75.21 3.54
N GLU A 522 24.85 -75.74 4.76
CA GLU A 522 25.57 -76.88 5.37
C GLU A 522 25.06 -76.96 6.83
N GLU A 523 24.77 -78.06 7.51
CA GLU A 523 24.79 -79.51 7.26
C GLU A 523 24.03 -80.13 8.48
N GLY A 524 23.31 -81.25 8.31
CA GLY A 524 22.60 -81.95 9.39
C GLY A 524 21.46 -82.83 8.93
#